data_AF-A0A7J3S6E7-F1
#
_entry.id   AF-A0A7J3S6E7-F1
#
_cell.length_a   1.000
_cell.length_b   1.000
_cell.length_c   1.000
_cell.angle_alpha   90.00
_cell.angle_beta   90.00
_cell.angle_gamma   90.00
#
_symmetry.space_group_name_H-M   'P 1'
#
loop_
_entity.id
_entity.type
_entity.pdbx_description
1 polymer ?
#
loop_
_entity_poly.entity_id
_entity_poly.type
_entity_poly.pdbx_seq_one_letter_code
_entity_poly.pdbx_strand_id
1 'polypeptide(L)'
;MLIKIRRDTLFILLVAYILIVSGRFMTYLSYASSTTEPEGVPVSGIIIKGNDIVPTESIRSNIAAAGFRQGSYIKGDTLVTSKRSIPLDEAIANAEKFAKLSTIPGTSVTPIVAADVKVDKSTGIVTVNVIEDFSMAEIK
;
A
#
# COMPACT_ATOMS: atom_id res chain seq x y z
N MET A 1 -37.85 -32.23 38.37
CA MET A 1 -37.67 -31.18 39.39
C MET A 1 -37.88 -29.83 38.72
N LEU A 2 -39.10 -29.28 38.80
CA LEU A 2 -39.41 -27.95 38.25
C LEU A 2 -38.88 -26.90 39.24
N ILE A 3 -37.91 -26.11 38.82
CA ILE A 3 -37.37 -25.01 39.63
C ILE A 3 -38.50 -23.99 39.80
N LYS A 4 -39.05 -23.88 41.02
CA LYS A 4 -39.99 -22.80 41.38
C LYS A 4 -39.23 -21.49 41.53
N ILE A 5 -39.08 -20.75 40.44
CA ILE A 5 -38.44 -19.44 40.42
C ILE A 5 -39.50 -18.37 40.69
N ARG A 6 -39.19 -17.40 41.56
CA ARG A 6 -40.06 -16.24 41.79
C ARG A 6 -40.06 -15.34 40.56
N ARG A 7 -41.23 -14.78 40.22
CA ARG A 7 -41.44 -13.94 39.02
C ARG A 7 -40.41 -12.81 38.92
N ASP A 8 -40.08 -12.17 40.03
CA ASP A 8 -39.13 -11.05 40.07
C ASP A 8 -37.69 -11.50 39.75
N THR A 9 -37.29 -12.69 40.21
CA THR A 9 -35.99 -13.29 39.87
C THR A 9 -35.91 -13.62 38.38
N LEU A 10 -37.04 -14.02 37.78
CA LEU A 10 -37.14 -14.34 36.36
C LEU A 10 -37.02 -13.08 35.49
N PHE A 11 -37.60 -11.96 35.93
CA PHE A 11 -37.43 -10.65 35.29
C PHE A 11 -35.98 -10.17 35.33
N ILE A 12 -35.30 -10.30 36.47
CA ILE A 12 -33.90 -9.89 36.60
C ILE A 12 -33.00 -10.71 35.67
N LEU A 13 -33.20 -12.03 35.59
CA LEU A 13 -32.43 -12.91 34.71
C LEU A 13 -32.67 -12.58 33.23
N LEU A 14 -33.91 -12.27 32.85
CA LEU A 14 -34.26 -11.91 31.48
C LEU A 14 -33.63 -10.58 31.06
N VAL A 15 -33.66 -9.58 31.94
CA VAL A 15 -33.00 -8.28 31.69
C VAL A 15 -31.49 -8.44 31.57
N ALA A 16 -30.86 -9.21 32.46
CA ALA A 16 -29.43 -9.50 32.39
C ALA A 16 -29.05 -10.21 31.08
N TYR A 17 -29.85 -11.17 30.64
CA TYR A 17 -29.66 -11.86 29.37
C TYR A 17 -29.72 -10.90 28.18
N ILE A 18 -30.72 -10.01 28.13
CA ILE A 18 -30.85 -9.01 27.05
C ILE A 18 -29.63 -8.09 27.02
N LEU A 19 -29.18 -7.59 28.18
CA LEU A 19 -28.01 -6.71 28.25
C LEU A 19 -26.74 -7.39 27.72
N ILE A 20 -26.52 -8.66 28.07
CA ILE A 20 -25.36 -9.43 27.57
C ILE A 20 -25.46 -9.61 26.05
N VAL A 21 -26.64 -9.99 25.54
CA VAL A 21 -26.85 -10.21 24.11
C VAL A 21 -26.67 -8.90 23.33
N SER A 22 -27.20 -7.78 23.80
CA SER A 22 -27.01 -6.47 23.17
C SER A 22 -25.54 -6.05 23.13
N GLY A 23 -24.78 -6.26 24.21
CA GLY A 23 -23.35 -5.99 24.24
C GLY A 23 -22.58 -6.82 23.20
N ARG A 24 -22.84 -8.12 23.13
CA ARG A 24 -22.20 -9.01 22.13
C ARG A 24 -22.65 -8.68 20.71
N PHE A 25 -23.89 -8.28 20.52
CA PHE A 25 -24.42 -7.85 19.23
C PHE A 25 -23.73 -6.58 18.75
N MET A 26 -23.52 -5.58 19.61
CA MET A 26 -22.74 -4.39 19.25
C MET A 26 -21.29 -4.74 18.89
N THR A 27 -20.65 -5.67 19.63
CA THR A 27 -19.30 -6.13 19.27
C THR A 27 -19.29 -6.81 17.90
N TYR A 28 -20.26 -7.69 17.62
CA TYR A 28 -20.38 -8.35 16.34
C TYR A 28 -20.68 -7.37 15.21
N LEU A 29 -21.57 -6.40 15.44
CA LEU A 29 -21.87 -5.35 14.46
C LEU A 29 -20.66 -4.47 14.22
N SER A 30 -19.88 -4.13 15.25
CA SER A 30 -18.63 -3.37 15.10
C SER A 30 -17.56 -4.11 14.32
N TYR A 31 -17.53 -5.46 14.41
CA TYR A 31 -16.62 -6.30 13.64
C TYR A 31 -17.12 -6.53 12.20
N ALA A 32 -18.42 -6.67 11.99
CA ALA A 32 -19.02 -6.79 10.66
C ALA A 32 -19.03 -5.44 9.92
N SER A 33 -19.18 -4.34 10.65
CA SER A 33 -19.11 -2.95 10.18
C SER A 33 -17.69 -2.40 10.17
N SER A 34 -16.71 -3.09 10.75
CA SER A 34 -15.31 -2.85 10.42
C SER A 34 -15.08 -3.42 9.03
N THR A 35 -15.67 -2.76 8.05
CA THR A 35 -15.20 -2.84 6.68
C THR A 35 -13.71 -2.51 6.74
N THR A 36 -12.88 -3.48 6.39
CA THR A 36 -11.64 -3.25 5.64
C THR A 36 -12.01 -2.53 4.35
N GLU A 37 -12.58 -1.33 4.44
CA GLU A 37 -12.59 -0.38 3.35
C GLU A 37 -11.13 -0.03 3.14
N PRO A 38 -10.57 -0.26 1.94
CA PRO A 38 -9.28 0.28 1.62
C PRO A 38 -9.51 1.78 1.56
N GLU A 39 -9.26 2.51 2.64
CA GLU A 39 -9.20 3.98 2.63
C GLU A 39 -8.01 4.48 1.79
N GLY A 40 -7.64 3.76 0.74
CA GLY A 40 -6.63 4.15 -0.20
C GLY A 40 -6.67 3.31 -1.47
N VAL A 41 -6.29 3.96 -2.57
CA VAL A 41 -6.23 3.35 -3.88
C VAL A 41 -5.02 2.41 -3.92
N PRO A 42 -5.21 1.11 -4.19
CA PRO A 42 -4.09 0.17 -4.24
C PRO A 42 -3.15 0.55 -5.39
N VAL A 43 -1.85 0.36 -5.19
CA VAL A 43 -0.88 0.51 -6.28
C VAL A 43 -1.15 -0.60 -7.30
N SER A 44 -1.78 -0.24 -8.41
CA SER A 44 -2.29 -1.16 -9.42
C SER A 44 -1.18 -1.64 -10.37
N GLY A 45 -0.23 -0.76 -10.68
CA GLY A 45 0.90 -1.11 -11.52
C GLY A 45 1.91 0.02 -11.69
N ILE A 46 3.07 -0.33 -12.23
CA ILE A 46 4.15 0.59 -12.56
C ILE A 46 4.35 0.57 -14.07
N ILE A 47 4.17 1.74 -14.70
CA ILE A 47 4.42 1.97 -16.12
C ILE A 47 5.76 2.68 -16.23
N ILE A 48 6.69 2.10 -16.97
CA ILE A 48 8.02 2.68 -17.19
C ILE A 48 8.10 3.15 -18.64
N LYS A 49 8.63 4.35 -18.85
CA LYS A 49 8.79 4.98 -20.17
C LYS A 49 10.18 5.59 -20.30
N GLY A 50 10.73 5.57 -21.50
CA GLY A 50 12.02 6.19 -21.82
C GLY A 50 13.25 5.36 -21.45
N ASN A 51 13.05 4.09 -21.06
CA ASN A 51 14.14 3.14 -20.87
C ASN A 51 14.50 2.48 -22.22
N ASP A 52 15.79 2.29 -22.47
CA ASP A 52 16.29 1.64 -23.69
C ASP A 52 17.29 0.54 -23.31
N ILE A 53 18.35 0.88 -22.57
CA ILE A 53 19.36 -0.09 -22.11
C ILE A 53 18.96 -0.74 -20.78
N VAL A 54 18.44 0.05 -19.83
CA VAL A 54 18.10 -0.51 -18.51
C VAL A 54 16.80 -1.30 -18.64
N PRO A 55 16.79 -2.59 -18.26
CA PRO A 55 15.57 -3.38 -18.30
C PRO A 55 14.52 -2.79 -17.36
N THR A 56 13.27 -2.78 -17.82
CA THR A 56 12.12 -2.31 -17.05
C THR A 56 12.00 -3.03 -15.70
N GLU A 57 12.42 -4.28 -15.60
CA GLU A 57 12.38 -5.04 -14.34
C GLU A 57 13.37 -4.50 -13.28
N SER A 58 14.56 -4.04 -13.70
CA SER A 58 15.55 -3.41 -12.80
C SER A 58 15.00 -2.11 -12.20
N ILE A 59 14.36 -1.29 -13.05
CA ILE A 59 13.70 -0.05 -12.64
C ILE A 59 12.51 -0.36 -11.73
N ARG A 60 11.67 -1.34 -12.10
CA ARG A 60 10.51 -1.75 -11.31
C ARG A 60 10.90 -2.22 -9.92
N SER A 61 11.96 -3.03 -9.79
CA SER A 61 12.46 -3.51 -8.51
C SER A 61 12.89 -2.36 -7.58
N ASN A 62 13.59 -1.37 -8.12
CA ASN A 62 14.02 -0.20 -7.36
C ASN A 62 12.85 0.71 -6.95
N ILE A 63 11.88 0.91 -7.85
CA ILE A 63 10.64 1.64 -7.52
C ILE A 63 9.83 0.90 -6.45
N ALA A 64 9.79 -0.44 -6.51
CA ALA A 64 9.17 -1.26 -5.49
C ALA A 64 9.89 -1.15 -4.13
N ALA A 65 11.21 -0.99 -4.12
CA ALA A 65 12.00 -0.74 -2.92
C ALA A 65 11.70 0.62 -2.27
N ALA A 66 11.33 1.63 -3.07
CA ALA A 66 10.86 2.92 -2.56
C ALA A 66 9.51 2.80 -1.82
N GLY A 67 8.72 1.78 -2.14
CA GLY A 67 7.44 1.47 -1.50
C GLY A 67 6.28 1.31 -2.48
N PHE A 68 6.45 1.66 -3.75
CA PHE A 68 5.43 1.49 -4.78
C PHE A 68 5.41 0.04 -5.26
N ARG A 69 4.74 -0.84 -4.52
CA ARG A 69 4.65 -2.27 -4.84
C ARG A 69 3.26 -2.82 -4.59
N GLN A 70 2.96 -3.97 -5.18
CA GLN A 70 1.71 -4.70 -4.88
C GLN A 70 1.54 -4.89 -3.37
N GLY A 71 0.33 -4.62 -2.88
CA GLY A 71 0.00 -4.63 -1.45
C GLY A 71 0.24 -3.29 -0.72
N SER A 72 0.77 -2.27 -1.40
CA SER A 72 0.81 -0.89 -0.89
C SER A 72 -0.40 -0.13 -1.43
N TYR A 73 -0.86 0.88 -0.68
CA TYR A 73 -2.02 1.68 -1.06
C TYR A 73 -1.78 3.16 -0.76
N ILE A 74 -2.42 4.02 -1.57
CA ILE A 74 -2.32 5.47 -1.49
C ILE A 74 -3.56 5.98 -0.77
N LYS A 75 -3.38 6.46 0.46
CA LYS A 75 -4.43 7.06 1.28
C LYS A 75 -4.29 8.58 1.22
N GLY A 76 -5.02 9.22 0.30
CA GLY A 76 -4.92 10.65 0.05
C GLY A 76 -3.50 11.05 -0.38
N ASP A 77 -2.79 11.74 0.52
CA ASP A 77 -1.40 12.21 0.30
C ASP A 77 -0.36 11.33 1.00
N THR A 78 -0.73 10.11 1.39
CA THR A 78 0.16 9.20 2.12
C THR A 78 0.26 7.85 1.41
N LEU A 79 1.49 7.38 1.18
CA LEU A 79 1.76 6.02 0.74
C LEU A 79 1.88 5.11 1.97
N VAL A 80 0.96 4.17 2.10
CA VAL A 80 0.97 3.17 3.16
C VAL A 80 1.53 1.87 2.60
N THR A 81 2.61 1.42 3.22
CA THR A 81 3.26 0.13 2.93
C THR A 81 3.11 -0.79 4.14
N SER A 82 3.47 -2.07 3.98
CA SER A 82 3.42 -3.04 5.08
C SER A 82 4.36 -2.75 6.26
N LYS A 83 5.34 -1.84 6.10
CA LYS A 83 6.34 -1.51 7.14
C LYS A 83 6.23 -0.08 7.66
N ARG A 84 5.78 0.86 6.82
CA ARG A 84 5.77 2.29 7.14
C ARG A 84 4.70 3.05 6.34
N SER A 85 4.31 4.18 6.89
CA SER A 85 3.46 5.18 6.24
C SER A 85 4.33 6.41 5.97
N ILE A 86 4.39 6.86 4.72
CA ILE A 86 5.23 8.00 4.30
C ILE A 86 4.40 8.98 3.46
N PRO A 87 4.65 10.30 3.54
CA PRO A 87 4.04 11.26 2.63
C PRO A 87 4.30 10.90 1.17
N LEU A 88 3.31 11.09 0.31
CA LEU A 88 3.39 10.70 -1.09
C LEU A 88 4.48 11.47 -1.83
N ASP A 89 4.65 12.76 -1.54
CA ASP A 89 5.69 13.60 -2.15
C ASP A 89 7.10 13.09 -1.79
N GLU A 90 7.29 12.67 -0.54
CA GLU A 90 8.54 12.06 -0.10
C GLU A 90 8.75 10.69 -0.74
N ALA A 91 7.69 9.90 -0.87
CA ALA A 91 7.72 8.62 -1.56
C ALA A 91 8.12 8.77 -3.03
N ILE A 92 7.56 9.77 -3.72
CA ILE A 92 7.87 10.12 -5.13
C ILE A 92 9.33 10.52 -5.26
N ALA A 93 9.80 11.46 -4.44
CA ALA A 93 11.20 11.91 -4.47
C ALA A 93 12.18 10.78 -4.17
N ASN A 94 11.82 9.86 -3.27
CA ASN A 94 12.62 8.67 -3.00
C ASN A 94 12.59 7.73 -4.21
N ALA A 95 11.43 7.48 -4.82
CA ALA A 95 11.31 6.63 -6.00
C ALA A 95 12.13 7.16 -7.17
N GLU A 96 12.18 8.48 -7.40
CA GLU A 96 13.06 9.09 -8.40
C GLU A 96 14.54 8.80 -8.12
N LYS A 97 14.99 8.91 -6.86
CA LYS A 97 16.37 8.56 -6.48
C LYS A 97 16.65 7.07 -6.72
N PHE A 98 15.72 6.19 -6.34
CA PHE A 98 15.86 4.75 -6.55
C PHE A 98 15.87 4.38 -8.03
N ALA A 99 15.08 5.06 -8.87
CA ALA A 99 15.10 4.87 -10.32
C ALA A 99 16.47 5.20 -10.93
N LYS A 100 17.11 6.29 -10.48
CA LYS A 100 18.48 6.65 -10.93
C LYS A 100 19.54 5.62 -10.54
N LEU A 101 19.31 4.87 -9.46
CA LEU A 101 20.20 3.81 -9.00
C LEU A 101 19.98 2.48 -9.74
N SER A 102 19.07 2.41 -10.72
CA SER A 102 18.89 1.19 -11.50
C SER A 102 20.09 0.93 -12.40
N THR A 103 20.60 -0.29 -12.30
CA THR A 103 21.75 -0.76 -13.06
C THR A 103 21.33 -1.66 -14.20
N ILE A 104 22.21 -1.76 -15.19
CA ILE A 104 22.14 -2.79 -16.22
C ILE A 104 22.55 -4.12 -15.58
N PRO A 105 21.74 -5.20 -15.69
CA PRO A 105 22.06 -6.49 -15.09
C PRO A 105 23.45 -7.00 -15.48
N GLY A 106 24.19 -7.50 -14.48
CA GLY A 106 25.57 -7.97 -14.68
C GLY A 106 26.62 -6.86 -14.71
N THR A 107 26.24 -5.60 -14.50
CA THR A 107 27.16 -4.46 -14.43
C THR A 107 26.90 -3.59 -13.20
N SER A 108 27.84 -2.68 -12.91
CA SER A 108 27.68 -1.63 -11.89
C SER A 108 27.32 -0.27 -12.50
N VAL A 109 26.99 -0.22 -13.80
CA VAL A 109 26.71 1.03 -14.52
C VAL A 109 25.28 1.48 -14.22
N THR A 110 25.13 2.76 -13.87
CA THR A 110 23.85 3.43 -13.60
C THR A 110 23.61 4.51 -14.67
N PRO A 111 23.05 4.15 -15.84
CA PRO A 111 22.98 5.07 -16.97
C PRO A 111 21.81 6.08 -16.86
N ILE A 112 21.00 6.03 -15.80
CA ILE A 112 19.82 6.90 -15.66
C ILE A 112 20.23 8.23 -15.02
N VAL A 113 20.19 9.31 -15.80
CA VAL A 113 20.58 10.66 -15.34
C VAL A 113 19.41 11.37 -14.66
N ALA A 114 18.22 11.22 -15.22
CA ALA A 114 17.01 11.83 -14.72
C ALA A 114 15.85 10.82 -14.69
N ALA A 115 15.01 10.96 -13.67
CA ALA A 115 13.79 10.20 -13.53
C ALA A 115 12.71 11.13 -12.98
N ASP A 116 11.49 11.00 -13.49
CA ASP A 116 10.28 11.71 -13.07
C ASP A 116 9.22 10.66 -12.73
N VAL A 117 8.71 10.70 -11.50
CA VAL A 117 7.72 9.72 -11.03
C VAL A 117 6.39 10.42 -10.77
N LYS A 118 5.35 9.96 -11.47
CA LYS A 118 3.98 10.48 -11.35
C LYS A 118 3.07 9.39 -10.84
N VAL A 119 2.25 9.73 -9.84
CA VAL A 119 1.31 8.81 -9.22
C VAL A 119 -0.10 9.31 -9.48
N ASP A 120 -0.91 8.50 -10.15
CA ASP A 120 -2.33 8.76 -10.27
C ASP A 120 -3.05 8.26 -9.03
N LYS A 121 -3.54 9.20 -8.22
CA LYS A 121 -4.25 8.93 -6.96
C LYS A 121 -5.61 8.25 -7.16
N SER A 122 -6.17 8.29 -8.37
CA SER A 122 -7.47 7.70 -8.68
C SER A 122 -7.37 6.25 -9.16
N THR A 123 -6.35 5.95 -9.98
CA THR A 123 -6.14 4.61 -10.56
C THR A 123 -5.07 3.79 -9.84
N GLY A 124 -4.21 4.44 -9.05
CA GLY A 124 -3.08 3.81 -8.37
C GLY A 124 -1.95 3.41 -9.32
N ILE A 125 -1.94 3.98 -10.54
CA ILE A 125 -0.91 3.75 -11.54
C ILE A 125 0.26 4.69 -11.27
N VAL A 126 1.46 4.11 -11.19
CA VAL A 126 2.72 4.85 -11.05
C VAL A 126 3.39 4.90 -12.40
N THR A 127 3.53 6.09 -12.97
CA THR A 127 4.25 6.32 -14.22
C THR A 127 5.64 6.82 -13.91
N VAL A 128 6.66 6.12 -14.40
CA VAL A 128 8.08 6.44 -14.23
C VAL A 128 8.63 6.80 -15.59
N ASN A 129 8.97 8.06 -15.78
CA ASN A 129 9.67 8.54 -16.97
C ASN A 129 11.15 8.58 -16.67
N VAL A 130 11.94 7.97 -17.52
CA VAL A 130 13.38 7.80 -17.34
C VAL A 130 14.10 8.44 -18.52
N ILE A 131 15.23 9.10 -18.23
CA ILE A 131 16.16 9.62 -19.23
C ILE A 131 17.50 8.95 -18.99
N GLU A 132 17.91 8.13 -19.96
CA GLU A 132 19.17 7.41 -19.96
C GLU A 132 20.25 8.20 -20.71
N ASP A 133 21.49 8.12 -20.24
CA ASP A 133 22.69 8.60 -20.91
C ASP A 133 23.60 7.41 -21.24
N PHE A 134 23.76 7.21 -22.55
CA PHE A 134 24.49 6.11 -23.15
C PHE A 134 26.01 6.31 -23.06
N SER A 135 26.48 7.53 -22.79
CA SER A 135 27.91 7.84 -22.71
C SER A 135 28.60 7.17 -21.52
N MET A 136 27.84 6.75 -20.50
CA MET A 136 28.38 6.03 -19.33
C MET A 136 28.54 4.52 -19.56
N ALA A 137 27.99 3.98 -20.65
CA ALA A 137 28.14 2.60 -21.05
C ALA A 137 29.36 2.43 -21.98
N GLU A 138 30.55 2.89 -21.56
CA GLU A 138 31.78 2.49 -22.24
C GLU A 138 32.04 1.00 -21.97
N ILE A 139 31.70 0.18 -22.96
CA ILE A 139 32.11 -1.22 -23.03
C ILE A 139 33.60 -1.21 -23.39
N LYS A 140 34.46 -1.58 -22.43
CA LYS A 140 35.84 -1.98 -22.71
C LYS A 140 35.90 -3.43 -23.15
#